data_AF-R7D4J5-F1
#
_entry.id   AF-R7D4J5-F1
#
_cell.length_a   1.000
_cell.length_b   1.000
_cell.length_c   1.000
_cell.angle_alpha   90.00
_cell.angle_beta   90.00
_cell.angle_gamma   90.00
#
_symmetry.space_group_name_H-M   'P 1'
#
loop_
_entity.id
_entity.type
_entity.pdbx_description
1 polymer ?
#
loop_
_entity_poly.entity_id
_entity_poly.type
_entity_poly.pdbx_seq_one_letter_code
_entity_poly.pdbx_strand_id
1 'polypeptide(L)'
;MLTGEAAFPWMFEEMPELKPFASAMSLLMEDTSWDHIYDPRRLAANEVPLQAAVYFDDMYVDSTLQLDTLSHVGATHAWVTNEFEHDGLHGDTVFKHLFDEALMRGDLAGIL
;
A
#
# COMPACT_ATOMS: atom_id res chain seq x y z
N MET A 1 -13.55 1.67 12.07
CA MET A 1 -14.44 2.49 11.20
C MET A 1 -15.15 1.56 10.23
N LEU A 2 -16.32 1.93 9.69
CA LEU A 2 -17.06 1.05 8.77
C LEU A 2 -16.58 1.16 7.31
N THR A 3 -15.93 2.27 6.94
CA THR A 3 -15.60 2.61 5.54
C THR A 3 -14.13 2.94 5.31
N GLY A 4 -13.28 2.86 6.34
CA GLY A 4 -11.93 3.42 6.30
C GLY A 4 -11.93 4.85 5.78
N GLU A 5 -11.11 5.11 4.77
CA GLU A 5 -10.93 6.41 4.08
C GLU A 5 -11.70 6.49 2.74
N ALA A 6 -12.55 5.51 2.43
CA ALA A 6 -13.24 5.47 1.15
C ALA A 6 -14.29 6.59 1.01
N ALA A 7 -14.29 7.26 -0.15
CA ALA A 7 -15.28 8.22 -0.55
C ALA A 7 -16.35 7.56 -1.43
N PHE A 8 -17.62 7.70 -1.07
CA PHE A 8 -18.73 7.07 -1.79
C PHE A 8 -19.64 8.10 -2.45
N PRO A 9 -20.32 7.76 -3.57
CA PRO A 9 -21.22 8.68 -4.26
C PRO A 9 -22.26 9.34 -3.34
N TRP A 10 -22.90 8.54 -2.47
CA TRP A 10 -23.93 9.02 -1.54
C TRP A 10 -23.43 10.11 -0.59
N MET A 11 -22.13 10.15 -0.27
CA MET A 11 -21.55 11.20 0.58
C MET A 11 -21.70 12.57 -0.10
N PHE A 12 -21.49 12.63 -1.41
CA PHE A 12 -21.66 13.86 -2.20
C PHE A 12 -23.12 14.20 -2.48
N GLU A 13 -24.02 13.22 -2.42
CA GLU A 13 -25.46 13.44 -2.58
C GLU A 13 -26.11 13.92 -1.28
N GLU A 14 -25.61 13.50 -0.12
CA GLU A 14 -26.28 13.68 1.16
C GLU A 14 -25.61 14.75 2.05
N MET A 15 -24.27 14.80 2.09
CA MET A 15 -23.53 15.67 3.02
C MET A 15 -23.49 17.13 2.51
N PRO A 16 -24.00 18.11 3.28
CA PRO A 16 -24.08 19.52 2.85
C PRO A 16 -22.76 20.13 2.38
N GLU A 17 -21.65 19.77 3.02
CA GLU A 17 -20.31 20.27 2.75
C GLU A 17 -19.74 19.70 1.45
N LEU A 18 -20.20 18.51 1.03
CA LEU A 18 -19.71 17.81 -0.15
C LEU A 18 -20.60 17.99 -1.39
N LYS A 19 -21.89 18.32 -1.20
CA LYS A 19 -22.85 18.59 -2.27
C LYS A 19 -22.36 19.50 -3.40
N PRO A 20 -21.62 20.60 -3.13
CA PRO A 20 -21.11 21.46 -4.19
C PRO A 20 -20.19 20.73 -5.19
N PHE A 21 -19.59 19.59 -4.79
CA PHE A 21 -18.67 18.80 -5.62
C PHE A 21 -19.32 17.62 -6.33
N ALA A 22 -20.62 17.35 -6.12
CA ALA A 22 -21.29 16.12 -6.59
C ALA A 22 -21.15 15.87 -8.10
N SER A 23 -21.34 16.89 -8.93
CA SER A 23 -21.20 16.76 -10.38
C SER A 23 -19.76 16.44 -10.80
N ALA A 24 -18.77 17.06 -10.16
CA ALA A 24 -17.36 16.80 -10.46
C ALA A 24 -16.96 15.39 -10.02
N MET A 25 -17.39 14.97 -8.82
CA MET A 25 -17.10 13.63 -8.32
C MET A 25 -17.81 12.54 -9.09
N SER A 26 -19.02 12.77 -9.61
CA SER A 26 -19.70 11.80 -10.49
C SER A 26 -18.86 11.52 -11.73
N LEU A 27 -18.33 12.57 -12.38
CA LEU A 27 -17.44 12.40 -13.54
C LEU A 27 -16.14 11.67 -13.20
N LEU A 28 -15.55 11.94 -12.03
CA LEU A 28 -14.34 11.26 -11.58
C LEU A 28 -14.58 9.79 -11.23
N MET A 29 -15.72 9.47 -10.61
CA MET A 29 -16.08 8.10 -10.21
C MET A 29 -16.54 7.23 -11.40
N GLU A 30 -16.97 7.84 -12.51
CA GLU A 30 -17.29 7.12 -13.75
C GLU A 30 -16.04 6.52 -14.42
N ASP A 31 -14.87 7.11 -14.22
CA ASP A 31 -13.63 6.55 -14.74
C ASP A 31 -13.12 5.41 -13.85
N THR A 32 -13.32 4.20 -14.34
CA THR A 32 -12.84 2.96 -13.70
C THR A 32 -11.62 2.39 -14.41
N SER A 33 -11.16 3.08 -15.45
CA SER A 33 -10.00 2.70 -16.24
C SER A 33 -8.78 3.49 -15.82
N TRP A 34 -7.65 2.82 -15.72
CA TRP A 34 -6.38 3.46 -15.47
C TRP A 34 -5.46 3.13 -16.61
N ASP A 35 -4.72 4.14 -17.07
CA ASP A 35 -3.61 3.92 -17.99
C ASP A 35 -2.58 2.99 -17.34
N HIS A 36 -1.66 2.45 -18.15
CA HIS A 36 -0.57 1.64 -17.60
C HIS A 36 0.36 2.51 -16.75
N ILE A 37 0.19 2.47 -15.44
CA ILE A 37 1.01 3.22 -14.47
C ILE A 37 2.40 2.57 -14.33
N TYR A 38 2.48 1.24 -14.46
CA TYR A 38 3.72 0.47 -14.28
C TYR A 38 3.97 -0.50 -15.44
N ASP A 39 5.25 -0.78 -15.71
CA ASP A 39 5.67 -1.90 -16.57
C ASP A 39 5.92 -3.14 -15.67
N PRO A 40 5.04 -4.16 -15.73
CA PRO A 40 5.17 -5.35 -14.87
C PRO A 40 6.47 -6.11 -15.10
N ARG A 41 7.01 -6.08 -16.33
CA ARG A 41 8.28 -6.76 -16.64
C ARG A 41 9.46 -6.04 -15.99
N ARG A 42 9.38 -4.72 -15.84
CA ARG A 42 10.39 -3.93 -15.12
C ARG A 42 10.32 -4.16 -13.63
N LEU A 43 9.12 -4.23 -13.05
CA LEU A 43 8.94 -4.55 -11.63
C LEU A 43 9.45 -5.96 -11.31
N ALA A 44 9.11 -6.96 -12.13
CA ALA A 44 9.57 -8.33 -11.94
C ALA A 44 11.10 -8.47 -12.08
N ALA A 45 11.75 -7.61 -12.87
CA ALA A 45 13.20 -7.56 -13.06
C ALA A 45 13.92 -6.69 -12.02
N ASN A 46 13.26 -6.26 -10.94
CA ASN A 46 13.90 -5.52 -9.87
C ASN A 46 14.96 -6.38 -9.17
N GLU A 47 16.19 -5.88 -9.12
CA GLU A 47 17.31 -6.49 -8.40
C GLU A 47 17.68 -5.71 -7.13
N VAL A 48 17.10 -4.53 -6.92
CA VAL A 48 17.31 -3.76 -5.69
C VAL A 48 16.56 -4.45 -4.55
N PRO A 49 17.23 -4.87 -3.46
CA PRO A 49 16.55 -5.57 -2.37
C PRO A 49 15.38 -4.76 -1.79
N LEU A 50 14.24 -5.41 -1.59
CA LEU A 50 13.02 -4.81 -1.08
C LEU A 50 12.56 -5.56 0.18
N GLN A 51 12.65 -4.90 1.33
CA GLN A 51 12.03 -5.35 2.59
C GLN A 51 10.68 -4.66 2.75
N ALA A 52 9.60 -5.43 2.84
CA ALA A 52 8.25 -4.92 2.94
C ALA A 52 7.57 -5.43 4.22
N ALA A 53 6.98 -4.51 5.00
CA ALA A 53 6.05 -4.87 6.06
C ALA A 53 4.65 -5.04 5.44
N VAL A 54 3.99 -6.15 5.76
CA VAL A 54 2.60 -6.43 5.39
C VAL A 54 1.81 -6.56 6.68
N TYR A 55 0.96 -5.58 6.93
CA TYR A 55 0.04 -5.59 8.06
C TYR A 55 -1.16 -6.46 7.68
N PHE A 56 -1.27 -7.63 8.30
CA PHE A 56 -2.23 -8.67 7.91
C PHE A 56 -3.68 -8.21 8.09
N ASP A 57 -3.94 -7.48 9.18
CA ASP A 57 -5.27 -7.01 9.60
C ASP A 57 -5.55 -5.55 9.19
N ASP A 58 -4.75 -4.94 8.28
CA ASP A 58 -4.93 -3.55 7.84
C ASP A 58 -6.34 -3.28 7.31
N MET A 59 -7.07 -2.41 8.01
CA MET A 59 -8.44 -2.02 7.67
C MET A 59 -8.57 -1.33 6.30
N TYR A 60 -7.50 -0.72 5.76
CA TYR A 60 -7.54 0.08 4.54
C TYR A 60 -7.05 -0.68 3.31
N VAL A 61 -6.04 -1.54 3.45
CA VAL A 61 -5.46 -2.28 2.32
C VAL A 61 -5.41 -3.77 2.65
N ASP A 62 -6.23 -4.56 1.97
CA ASP A 62 -6.30 -6.00 2.18
C ASP A 62 -4.94 -6.68 1.95
N SER A 63 -4.51 -7.51 2.89
CA SER A 63 -3.20 -8.15 2.86
C SER A 63 -3.01 -9.11 1.67
N THR A 64 -4.08 -9.65 1.09
CA THR A 64 -3.99 -10.46 -0.14
C THR A 64 -3.62 -9.61 -1.35
N LEU A 65 -4.10 -8.36 -1.43
CA LEU A 65 -3.72 -7.41 -2.49
C LEU A 65 -2.26 -6.97 -2.34
N GLN A 66 -1.82 -6.74 -1.10
CA GLN A 66 -0.44 -6.43 -0.79
C GLN A 66 0.48 -7.58 -1.23
N LEU A 67 0.17 -8.81 -0.82
CA LEU A 67 0.96 -10.00 -1.14
C LEU A 67 0.95 -10.33 -2.63
N ASP A 68 -0.17 -10.16 -3.33
CA ASP A 68 -0.24 -10.31 -4.78
C ASP A 68 0.69 -9.32 -5.49
N THR A 69 0.68 -8.05 -5.06
CA THR A 69 1.59 -7.02 -5.59
C THR A 69 3.05 -7.42 -5.37
N LEU A 70 3.42 -7.80 -4.15
CA LEU A 70 4.79 -8.19 -3.80
C LEU A 70 5.24 -9.45 -4.57
N SER A 71 4.33 -10.36 -4.91
CA SER A 71 4.65 -11.56 -5.69
C SER A 71 5.09 -11.26 -7.12
N HIS A 72 4.75 -10.08 -7.64
CA HIS A 72 5.08 -9.62 -8.99
C HIS A 72 6.32 -8.70 -9.04
N VAL A 73 6.89 -8.33 -7.88
CA VAL A 73 8.07 -7.46 -7.79
C VAL A 73 9.30 -8.30 -7.44
N GLY A 74 10.37 -8.15 -8.22
CA GLY A 74 11.64 -8.86 -8.01
C GLY A 74 12.35 -8.43 -6.72
N ALA A 75 13.22 -9.31 -6.18
CA ALA A 75 14.01 -9.08 -4.96
C ALA A 75 13.20 -8.69 -3.71
N THR A 76 11.94 -9.12 -3.63
CA THR A 76 11.02 -8.80 -2.54
C THR A 76 11.07 -9.81 -1.40
N HIS A 77 11.05 -9.29 -0.18
CA HIS A 77 10.90 -10.03 1.06
C HIS A 77 9.81 -9.40 1.94
N ALA A 78 8.76 -10.16 2.22
CA ALA A 78 7.63 -9.71 3.01
C ALA A 78 7.75 -10.21 4.45
N TRP A 79 7.70 -9.29 5.42
CA TRP A 79 7.39 -9.58 6.81
C TRP A 79 5.90 -9.36 7.03
N VAL A 80 5.15 -10.46 7.16
CA VAL A 80 3.71 -10.42 7.44
C VAL A 80 3.50 -10.46 8.94
N THR A 81 2.77 -9.49 9.47
CA THR A 81 2.48 -9.37 10.91
C THR A 81 1.08 -8.83 11.14
N ASN A 82 0.45 -9.25 12.24
CA ASN A 82 -0.80 -8.68 12.75
C ASN A 82 -0.60 -7.90 14.05
N GLU A 83 0.64 -7.54 14.38
CA GLU A 83 0.97 -6.72 15.54
C GLU A 83 0.63 -5.24 15.34
N PHE A 84 0.42 -4.82 14.10
CA PHE A 84 0.20 -3.44 13.69
C PHE A 84 -0.96 -3.35 12.70
N GLU A 85 -1.54 -2.15 12.66
CA GLU A 85 -2.53 -1.72 11.69
C GLU A 85 -1.87 -0.75 10.69
N HIS A 86 -2.69 -0.09 9.87
CA HIS A 86 -2.25 0.85 8.83
C HIS A 86 -1.19 1.88 9.26
N ASP A 87 -1.22 2.31 10.52
CA ASP A 87 -0.33 3.32 11.08
C ASP A 87 0.96 2.76 11.70
N GLY A 88 1.24 1.45 11.56
CA GLY A 88 2.35 0.75 12.19
C GLY A 88 3.74 1.36 11.96
N LEU A 89 3.92 2.09 10.84
CA LEU A 89 5.19 2.72 10.49
C LEU A 89 5.50 3.97 11.33
N HIS A 90 4.53 4.58 12.02
CA HIS A 90 4.77 5.79 12.81
C HIS A 90 5.65 5.56 14.05
N GLY A 91 5.82 4.30 14.47
CA GLY A 91 6.75 3.91 15.54
C GLY A 91 8.17 3.62 15.04
N ASP A 92 9.08 3.29 15.97
CA ASP A 92 10.45 2.88 15.67
C ASP A 92 10.59 1.37 15.40
N THR A 93 9.63 0.57 15.88
CA THR A 93 9.66 -0.91 15.80
C THR A 93 9.69 -1.43 14.36
N VAL A 94 8.78 -0.97 13.49
CA VAL A 94 8.64 -1.51 12.12
C VAL A 94 9.89 -1.20 11.30
N PHE A 95 10.35 0.05 11.29
CA PHE A 95 11.54 0.42 10.54
C PHE A 95 12.77 -0.35 11.03
N LYS A 96 12.96 -0.44 12.35
CA LYS A 96 14.07 -1.20 12.93
C LYS A 96 14.03 -2.67 12.49
N HIS A 97 12.86 -3.31 12.52
CA HIS A 97 12.72 -4.69 12.08
C HIS A 97 13.12 -4.88 10.61
N LEU A 98 12.59 -4.05 9.71
CA LEU A 98 12.93 -4.12 8.28
C LEU A 98 14.42 -3.83 8.02
N PHE A 99 15.01 -2.91 8.77
CA PHE A 99 16.43 -2.60 8.70
C PHE A 99 17.30 -3.77 9.18
N ASP A 100 16.92 -4.42 10.28
CA ASP A 100 17.61 -5.60 10.79
C ASP A 100 17.49 -6.78 9.80
N GLU A 101 16.33 -7.00 9.17
CA GLU A 101 16.16 -7.97 8.08
C GLU A 101 17.09 -7.68 6.89
N ALA A 102 17.15 -6.42 6.44
CA ALA A 102 18.05 -6.01 5.36
C ALA A 102 19.52 -6.25 5.71
N LEU A 103 19.93 -5.94 6.95
CA LEU A 103 21.28 -6.24 7.44
C LEU A 103 21.58 -7.74 7.44
N MET A 104 20.67 -8.56 7.97
CA MET A 104 20.85 -10.02 8.06
C MET A 104 20.94 -10.69 6.69
N ARG A 105 20.23 -10.14 5.70
CA ARG A 105 20.27 -10.63 4.30
C ARG A 105 21.49 -10.14 3.53
N GLY A 106 22.22 -9.17 4.06
CA GLY A 106 23.35 -8.55 3.39
C GLY A 106 22.94 -7.52 2.34
N ASP A 107 21.68 -7.10 2.32
CA ASP A 107 21.12 -6.16 1.35
C ASP A 107 21.80 -4.78 1.41
N LEU A 108 22.37 -4.45 2.57
CA LEU A 108 23.07 -3.19 2.83
C LEU A 108 24.59 -3.29 2.65
N ALA A 109 25.11 -4.42 2.17
CA ALA A 109 26.54 -4.61 1.96
C ALA A 109 27.10 -3.57 0.98
N GLY A 110 28.07 -2.78 1.44
CA GLY A 110 28.70 -1.72 0.63
C GLY A 110 27.99 -0.35 0.70
N ILE A 111 26.90 -0.24 1.46
CA ILE A 111 26.27 1.04 1.84
C ILE A 111 26.69 1.43 3.26
N LEU A 112 26.73 0.45 4.16
CA LEU A 112 27.19 0.55 5.55
C LEU A 112 28.49 -0.24 5.73
#